data_AF-A0A419J7M0-F1
#
_entry.id   AF-A0A419J7M0-F1
#
_cell.length_a   1.000
_cell.length_b   1.000
_cell.length_c   1.000
_cell.angle_alpha   90.00
_cell.angle_beta   90.00
_cell.angle_gamma   90.00
#
_symmetry.space_group_name_H-M   'P 1'
#
loop_
_entity.id
_entity.type
_entity.pdbx_description
1 polymer ?
#
loop_
_entity_poly.entity_id
_entity_poly.type
_entity_poly.pdbx_seq_one_letter_code
_entity_poly.pdbx_strand_id
1 'polypeptide(L)'
;MNRKENIIFIFIVFILLGLAGSGCVEKEDPVSATVRTYLEAKNTSDYRTAAQVVSDKYQSQGYIMMTWDRVEKVQDKEIRNIELTQNVSGNVAVVIANYTEIEYDSDAHNKIGEQNLTQYFKLENMDGIWMITGISSTPLPPPVATGTVKKTPLDQLSDNAIYILPAALAMLAIGIVLDRREKAQRTGTGQKTVPVQTAQLSRFVRCVPSQMRAGTSGTIDVWIKNFSQQPYQSVVVTGTFHEYIRVKNKKLKFGTVEPGQVAKQTWKIVPASPGRYPVNEVTVAFTFGGKRYAGALDPVWIQVA
;
A
#
# COMPACT_ATOMS: atom_id res chain seq x y z
N MET A 1 -0.32 -16.41 30.44
CA MET A 1 -0.15 -16.12 29.00
C MET A 1 -1.52 -16.18 28.35
N ASN A 2 -2.01 -15.06 27.86
CA ASN A 2 -3.38 -14.91 27.39
C ASN A 2 -3.58 -15.55 26.01
N ARG A 3 -4.78 -16.08 25.73
CA ARG A 3 -5.13 -16.74 24.45
C ARG A 3 -4.80 -15.90 23.19
N LYS A 4 -4.78 -14.57 23.31
CA LYS A 4 -4.36 -13.63 22.26
C LYS A 4 -2.84 -13.55 22.06
N GLU A 5 -2.06 -13.66 23.14
CA GLU A 5 -0.58 -13.69 23.08
C GLU A 5 -0.11 -14.94 22.34
N ASN A 6 -0.77 -16.08 22.56
CA ASN A 6 -0.49 -17.31 21.82
C ASN A 6 -0.80 -17.18 20.32
N ILE A 7 -1.90 -16.52 19.92
CA ILE A 7 -2.26 -16.36 18.50
C ILE A 7 -1.24 -15.49 17.76
N ILE A 8 -0.79 -14.39 18.37
CA ILE A 8 0.20 -13.50 17.75
C ILE A 8 1.58 -14.18 17.67
N PHE A 9 1.97 -14.91 18.72
CA PHE A 9 3.23 -15.64 18.71
C PHE A 9 3.22 -16.76 17.66
N ILE A 10 2.10 -17.48 17.53
CA ILE A 10 1.88 -18.47 16.48
C ILE A 10 1.93 -17.82 15.09
N PHE A 11 1.34 -16.64 14.90
CA PHE A 11 1.37 -15.93 13.60
C PHE A 11 2.79 -15.47 13.22
N ILE A 12 3.57 -14.97 14.19
CA ILE A 12 4.98 -14.58 13.98
C ILE A 12 5.84 -15.81 13.68
N VAL A 13 5.61 -16.92 14.40
CA VAL A 13 6.29 -18.20 14.15
C VAL A 13 5.88 -18.78 12.79
N PHE A 14 4.64 -18.62 12.35
CA PHE A 14 4.18 -19.05 11.02
C PHE A 14 4.79 -18.22 9.89
N ILE A 15 5.00 -16.91 10.12
CA ILE A 15 5.72 -16.04 9.17
C ILE A 15 7.21 -16.41 9.13
N LEU A 16 7.84 -16.66 10.28
CA LEU A 16 9.24 -17.09 10.37
C LEU A 16 9.47 -18.50 9.78
N LEU A 17 8.55 -19.44 10.01
CA LEU A 17 8.57 -20.78 9.41
C LEU A 17 8.16 -20.74 7.92
N GLY A 18 7.31 -19.81 7.50
CA GLY A 18 7.01 -19.56 6.09
C GLY A 18 8.20 -18.98 5.33
N LEU A 19 9.03 -18.17 6.00
CA LEU A 19 10.30 -17.64 5.46
C LEU A 19 11.44 -18.67 5.50
N ALA A 20 11.42 -19.62 6.45
CA ALA A 20 12.40 -20.70 6.52
C ALA A 20 12.00 -21.97 5.73
N GLY A 21 10.70 -22.10 5.39
CA GLY A 21 10.11 -23.25 4.69
C GLY A 21 9.66 -22.93 3.26
N SER A 22 9.67 -21.66 2.84
CA SER A 22 9.77 -21.33 1.42
C SER A 22 11.21 -21.68 1.03
N GLY A 23 11.35 -22.88 0.46
CA GLY A 23 12.65 -23.44 0.12
C GLY A 23 13.52 -22.45 -0.62
N CYS A 24 14.83 -22.64 -0.53
CA CYS A 24 15.75 -22.18 -1.56
C CYS A 24 15.21 -22.64 -2.92
N VAL A 25 14.33 -21.84 -3.54
CA VAL A 25 14.18 -21.82 -4.98
C VAL A 25 15.53 -21.31 -5.42
N GLU A 26 16.32 -22.23 -5.96
CA GLU A 26 17.56 -21.91 -6.64
C GLU A 26 17.28 -20.69 -7.51
N LYS A 27 17.91 -19.55 -7.17
CA LYS A 27 17.61 -18.27 -7.80
C LYS A 27 18.01 -18.42 -9.26
N GLU A 28 17.03 -18.67 -10.14
CA GLU A 28 17.28 -18.81 -11.55
C GLU A 28 18.04 -17.56 -12.00
N ASP A 29 19.14 -17.77 -12.72
CA ASP A 29 19.99 -16.68 -13.18
C ASP A 29 19.14 -15.70 -14.01
N PRO A 30 19.26 -14.37 -13.79
CA PRO A 30 18.42 -13.39 -14.47
C PRO A 30 18.51 -13.46 -16.01
N VAL A 31 19.63 -13.94 -16.56
CA VAL A 31 19.81 -14.18 -18.00
C VAL A 31 18.89 -15.31 -18.46
N SER A 32 18.90 -16.45 -17.79
CA SER A 32 18.03 -17.59 -18.11
C SER A 32 16.55 -17.27 -17.86
N ALA A 33 16.24 -16.56 -16.77
CA ALA A 33 14.88 -16.13 -16.46
C ALA A 33 14.28 -15.25 -17.57
N THR A 34 15.08 -14.40 -18.22
CA THR A 34 14.65 -13.55 -19.34
C THR A 34 14.19 -14.40 -20.54
N VAL A 35 14.97 -15.42 -20.90
CA VAL A 35 14.63 -16.33 -22.03
C VAL A 35 13.45 -17.23 -21.68
N ARG A 36 13.39 -17.74 -20.46
CA ARG A 36 12.23 -18.52 -19.98
C ARG A 36 10.95 -17.70 -20.06
N THR A 37 10.98 -16.47 -19.56
CA THR A 37 9.84 -15.54 -19.62
C THR A 37 9.36 -15.34 -21.06
N TYR A 38 10.27 -15.18 -22.02
CA TYR A 38 9.92 -15.04 -23.43
C TYR A 38 9.24 -16.30 -23.99
N LEU A 39 9.78 -17.49 -23.70
CA LEU A 39 9.22 -18.76 -24.17
C LEU A 39 7.87 -19.10 -23.51
N GLU A 40 7.68 -18.75 -22.24
CA GLU A 40 6.39 -18.91 -21.53
C GLU A 40 5.33 -17.92 -22.05
N ALA A 41 5.75 -16.68 -22.33
CA ALA A 41 4.89 -15.69 -22.98
C ALA A 41 4.51 -16.15 -24.40
N LYS A 42 5.44 -16.81 -25.12
CA LYS A 42 5.14 -17.48 -26.39
C LYS A 42 4.07 -18.56 -26.18
N ASN A 43 4.26 -19.45 -25.21
CA ASN A 43 3.31 -20.52 -24.91
C ASN A 43 1.89 -20.02 -24.57
N THR A 44 1.77 -18.85 -23.95
CA THR A 44 0.48 -18.25 -23.57
C THR A 44 -0.05 -17.21 -24.55
N SER A 45 0.66 -16.99 -25.67
CA SER A 45 0.38 -15.89 -26.62
C SER A 45 0.33 -14.50 -25.97
N ASP A 46 1.08 -14.28 -24.89
CA ASP A 46 1.18 -12.98 -24.21
C ASP A 46 2.26 -12.11 -24.86
N TYR A 47 1.87 -11.42 -25.93
CA TYR A 47 2.76 -10.52 -26.68
C TYR A 47 3.31 -9.38 -25.82
N ARG A 48 2.59 -8.96 -24.77
CA ARG A 48 2.98 -7.84 -23.92
C ARG A 48 4.16 -8.25 -23.05
N THR A 49 4.06 -9.41 -22.40
CA THR A 49 5.14 -9.95 -21.57
C THR A 49 6.37 -10.28 -22.43
N ALA A 50 6.16 -10.83 -23.64
CA ALA A 50 7.26 -11.06 -24.58
C ALA A 50 7.99 -9.76 -25.00
N ALA A 51 7.25 -8.69 -25.28
CA ALA A 51 7.82 -7.41 -25.67
C ALA A 51 8.59 -6.70 -24.53
N GLN A 52 8.35 -7.05 -23.26
CA GLN A 52 9.06 -6.47 -22.13
C GLN A 52 10.48 -7.01 -21.95
N VAL A 53 10.74 -8.24 -22.43
CA VAL A 53 12.03 -8.92 -22.31
C VAL A 53 12.85 -8.87 -23.60
N VAL A 54 12.29 -8.30 -24.67
CA VAL A 54 12.94 -8.10 -25.97
C VAL A 54 13.27 -6.63 -26.16
N SER A 55 14.45 -6.33 -26.71
CA SER A 55 14.78 -4.96 -27.06
C SER A 55 13.85 -4.43 -28.14
N ASP A 56 13.28 -3.26 -27.89
CA ASP A 56 12.44 -2.49 -28.83
C ASP A 56 13.13 -2.23 -30.18
N LYS A 57 14.46 -2.09 -30.18
CA LYS A 57 15.30 -1.98 -31.39
C LYS A 57 15.35 -3.27 -32.21
N TYR A 58 15.12 -4.42 -31.58
CA TYR A 58 15.11 -5.72 -32.23
C TYR A 58 13.70 -6.10 -32.68
N GLN A 59 12.73 -6.15 -31.77
CA GLN A 59 11.33 -6.45 -32.12
C GLN A 59 10.36 -5.65 -31.25
N SER A 60 9.49 -4.88 -31.92
CA SER A 60 8.33 -4.24 -31.27
C SER A 60 7.23 -5.26 -30.95
N GLN A 61 6.37 -4.94 -29.98
CA GLN A 61 5.19 -5.76 -29.65
C GLN A 61 4.34 -6.11 -30.88
N GLY A 62 4.13 -5.14 -31.78
CA GLY A 62 3.36 -5.36 -33.01
C GLY A 62 4.04 -6.33 -33.98
N TYR A 63 5.37 -6.32 -34.05
CA TYR A 63 6.14 -7.28 -34.85
C TYR A 63 6.05 -8.69 -34.28
N ILE A 64 6.14 -8.83 -32.95
CA ILE A 64 6.00 -10.12 -32.26
C ILE A 64 4.61 -10.71 -32.52
N MET A 65 3.55 -9.93 -32.32
CA MET A 65 2.16 -10.33 -32.60
C MET A 65 2.00 -10.80 -34.05
N MET A 66 2.48 -10.01 -35.02
CA MET A 66 2.38 -10.37 -36.44
C MET A 66 3.12 -11.67 -36.77
N THR A 67 4.32 -11.86 -36.21
CA THR A 67 5.14 -13.04 -36.48
C THR A 67 4.54 -14.28 -35.84
N TRP A 68 4.12 -14.19 -34.57
CA TRP A 68 3.57 -15.31 -33.83
C TRP A 68 2.22 -15.78 -34.38
N ASP A 69 1.34 -14.87 -34.76
CA ASP A 69 0.00 -15.24 -35.23
C ASP A 69 0.02 -15.72 -36.68
N ARG A 70 0.80 -15.05 -37.55
CA ARG A 70 0.73 -15.30 -39.01
C ARG A 70 1.78 -16.27 -39.53
N VAL A 71 2.97 -16.27 -38.93
CA VAL A 71 4.11 -17.07 -39.42
C VAL A 71 4.29 -18.31 -38.57
N GLU A 72 4.39 -18.14 -37.26
CA GLU A 72 4.70 -19.25 -36.35
C GLU A 72 3.47 -20.01 -35.85
N LYS A 73 2.28 -19.41 -35.95
CA LYS A 73 0.97 -19.92 -35.48
C LYS A 73 1.03 -20.43 -34.04
N VAL A 74 1.51 -19.57 -33.15
CA VAL A 74 1.83 -19.94 -31.77
C VAL A 74 0.59 -20.39 -30.97
N GLN A 75 -0.60 -19.89 -31.30
CA GLN A 75 -1.86 -20.29 -30.68
C GLN A 75 -2.17 -21.79 -30.80
N ASP A 76 -1.64 -22.47 -31.83
CA ASP A 76 -1.87 -23.89 -32.10
C ASP A 76 -0.72 -24.75 -31.54
N LYS A 77 0.16 -24.16 -30.71
CA LYS A 77 1.41 -24.78 -30.28
C LYS A 77 1.63 -24.68 -28.78
N GLU A 78 2.21 -25.73 -28.21
CA GLU A 78 2.62 -25.77 -26.80
C GLU A 78 4.12 -26.04 -26.68
N ILE A 79 4.79 -25.27 -25.83
CA ILE A 79 6.22 -25.44 -25.50
C ILE A 79 6.36 -26.18 -24.17
N ARG A 80 7.14 -27.26 -24.16
CA ARG A 80 7.44 -28.08 -22.97
C ARG A 80 8.94 -28.36 -22.83
N ASN A 81 9.34 -28.86 -21.66
CA ASN A 81 10.69 -29.34 -21.37
C ASN A 81 11.79 -28.31 -21.70
N ILE A 82 11.61 -27.06 -21.27
CA ILE A 82 12.56 -25.98 -21.53
C ILE A 82 13.82 -26.18 -20.68
N GLU A 83 14.90 -26.58 -21.33
CA GLU A 83 16.25 -26.67 -20.77
C GLU A 83 17.10 -25.49 -21.29
N LEU A 84 17.67 -24.72 -20.36
CA LEU A 84 18.45 -23.52 -20.68
C LEU A 84 19.91 -23.73 -20.31
N THR A 85 20.81 -23.49 -21.26
CA THR A 85 22.26 -23.40 -21.01
C THR A 85 22.73 -22.01 -21.37
N GLN A 86 23.44 -21.34 -20.46
CA GLN A 86 23.88 -19.97 -20.65
C GLN A 86 25.40 -19.84 -20.71
N ASN A 87 25.87 -18.90 -21.53
CA ASN A 87 27.23 -18.41 -21.53
C ASN A 87 27.19 -16.88 -21.40
N VAL A 88 27.91 -16.32 -20.44
CA VAL A 88 27.84 -14.89 -20.08
C VAL A 88 29.23 -14.29 -20.15
N SER A 89 29.38 -13.16 -20.83
CA SER A 89 30.62 -12.39 -20.94
C SER A 89 30.32 -10.91 -20.77
N GLY A 90 30.57 -10.39 -19.57
CA GLY A 90 30.30 -8.99 -19.23
C GLY A 90 28.82 -8.63 -19.36
N ASN A 91 28.51 -7.69 -20.24
CA ASN A 91 27.16 -7.22 -20.54
C ASN A 91 26.46 -7.97 -21.68
N VAL A 92 27.06 -9.04 -22.22
CA VAL A 92 26.48 -9.84 -23.31
C VAL A 92 26.36 -11.29 -22.85
N ALA A 93 25.25 -11.93 -23.21
CA ALA A 93 25.05 -13.35 -22.96
C ALA A 93 24.49 -14.06 -24.20
N VAL A 94 24.79 -15.35 -24.30
CA VAL A 94 24.15 -16.26 -25.24
C VAL A 94 23.50 -17.37 -24.43
N VAL A 95 22.20 -17.56 -24.64
CA VAL A 95 21.43 -18.63 -24.02
C VAL A 95 21.00 -19.60 -25.11
N ILE A 96 21.23 -20.87 -24.87
CA ILE A 96 20.80 -21.99 -25.69
C ILE A 96 19.57 -22.56 -25.00
N ALA A 97 18.42 -22.51 -25.67
CA ALA A 97 17.19 -23.12 -25.21
C ALA A 97 16.94 -24.39 -26.02
N ASN A 98 16.89 -25.53 -25.34
CA ASN A 98 16.38 -26.77 -25.89
C ASN A 98 14.97 -26.96 -25.34
N TYR A 99 13.98 -27.13 -26.21
CA TYR A 99 12.60 -27.33 -25.79
C TYR A 99 11.85 -28.19 -26.80
N THR A 100 10.74 -28.76 -26.34
CA THR A 100 9.83 -29.54 -27.18
C THR A 100 8.64 -28.65 -27.57
N GLU A 101 8.37 -28.53 -28.86
CA GLU A 101 7.18 -27.86 -29.40
C GLU A 101 6.18 -28.92 -29.87
N ILE A 102 4.98 -28.88 -29.30
CA ILE A 102 3.85 -29.75 -29.65
C ILE A 102 2.88 -28.92 -30.49
N GLU A 103 2.51 -29.41 -31.66
CA GLU A 103 1.54 -28.76 -32.55
C GLU A 103 0.18 -29.47 -32.45
N TYR A 104 -0.88 -28.68 -32.33
CA TYR A 104 -2.27 -29.12 -32.24
C TYR A 104 -3.05 -28.73 -33.50
N ASP A 105 -4.21 -29.35 -33.70
CA ASP A 105 -5.16 -28.88 -34.71
C ASP A 105 -5.66 -27.46 -34.39
N SER A 106 -6.28 -26.82 -35.39
CA SER A 106 -6.81 -25.46 -35.26
C SER A 106 -7.91 -25.30 -34.20
N ASP A 107 -8.45 -26.41 -33.70
CA ASP A 107 -9.42 -26.43 -32.60
C ASP A 107 -8.76 -26.79 -31.26
N ALA A 108 -7.43 -26.98 -31.22
CA ALA A 108 -6.62 -27.39 -30.08
C ALA A 108 -7.01 -28.75 -29.43
N HIS A 109 -7.74 -29.62 -30.14
CA HIS A 109 -8.25 -30.86 -29.57
C HIS A 109 -7.31 -32.06 -29.78
N ASN A 110 -6.63 -32.11 -30.93
CA ASN A 110 -5.77 -33.24 -31.29
C ASN A 110 -4.33 -32.79 -31.50
N LYS A 111 -3.39 -33.53 -30.91
CA LYS A 111 -1.96 -33.38 -31.18
C LYS A 111 -1.65 -33.88 -32.60
N ILE A 112 -1.11 -33.00 -33.43
CA ILE A 112 -0.72 -33.28 -34.82
C ILE A 112 0.79 -33.56 -34.91
N GLY A 113 1.60 -32.91 -34.08
CA GLY A 113 3.06 -32.99 -34.17
C GLY A 113 3.79 -32.78 -32.85
N GLU A 114 5.04 -33.21 -32.80
CA GLU A 114 5.98 -32.93 -31.72
C GLU A 114 7.39 -32.85 -32.31
N GLN A 115 8.10 -31.78 -31.99
CA GLN A 115 9.46 -31.57 -32.45
C GLN A 115 10.34 -31.03 -31.31
N ASN A 116 11.57 -31.50 -31.24
CA ASN A 116 12.57 -30.92 -30.35
C ASN A 116 13.31 -29.81 -31.10
N LEU A 117 13.32 -28.62 -30.53
CA LEU A 117 13.92 -27.42 -31.10
C LEU A 117 15.06 -26.92 -30.22
N THR A 118 16.12 -26.48 -30.88
CA THR A 118 17.21 -25.73 -30.25
C THR A 118 17.20 -24.31 -30.80
N GLN A 119 17.09 -23.33 -29.91
CA GLN A 119 17.08 -21.92 -30.27
C GLN A 119 18.11 -21.14 -29.47
N TYR A 120 18.80 -20.23 -30.14
CA TYR A 120 19.89 -19.43 -29.59
C TYR A 120 19.41 -18.00 -29.39
N PHE A 121 19.53 -17.50 -28.17
CA PHE A 121 19.15 -16.16 -27.78
C PHE A 121 20.39 -15.35 -27.46
N LYS A 122 20.55 -14.20 -28.12
CA LYS A 122 21.53 -13.18 -27.74
C LYS A 122 20.86 -12.20 -26.80
N LEU A 123 21.47 -11.96 -25.65
CA LEU A 123 21.01 -10.98 -24.67
C LEU A 123 22.07 -9.93 -24.41
N GLU A 124 21.63 -8.70 -24.17
CA GLU A 124 22.49 -7.61 -23.72
C GLU A 124 21.92 -6.99 -22.45
N ASN A 125 22.79 -6.71 -21.49
CA ASN A 125 22.45 -6.00 -20.27
C ASN A 125 22.45 -4.49 -20.55
N MET A 126 21.25 -3.90 -20.53
CA MET A 126 21.03 -2.48 -20.69
C MET A 126 20.54 -1.93 -19.34
N ASP A 127 21.39 -1.13 -18.70
CA ASP A 127 21.12 -0.50 -17.41
C ASP A 127 20.64 -1.47 -16.30
N GLY A 128 21.26 -2.65 -16.24
CA GLY A 128 21.00 -3.71 -15.26
C GLY A 128 19.83 -4.63 -15.61
N ILE A 129 19.18 -4.42 -16.74
CA ILE A 129 18.12 -5.28 -17.25
C ILE A 129 18.65 -6.06 -18.44
N TRP A 130 18.51 -7.39 -18.41
CA TRP A 130 18.82 -8.24 -19.55
C TRP A 130 17.68 -8.19 -20.56
N MET A 131 17.99 -7.90 -21.81
CA MET A 131 17.00 -7.95 -22.90
C MET A 131 17.52 -8.78 -24.07
N ILE A 132 16.61 -9.51 -24.71
CA ILE A 132 16.87 -10.27 -25.92
C ILE A 132 17.09 -9.28 -27.08
N THR A 133 18.25 -9.36 -27.72
CA THR A 133 18.65 -8.53 -28.86
C THR A 133 18.82 -9.34 -30.15
N GLY A 134 18.68 -10.66 -30.08
CA GLY A 134 18.74 -11.54 -31.24
C GLY A 134 18.22 -12.93 -30.92
N ILE A 135 17.54 -13.55 -31.90
CA ILE A 135 17.05 -14.93 -31.83
C ILE A 135 17.49 -15.63 -33.11
N SER A 136 18.10 -16.80 -33.00
CA SER A 136 18.62 -17.56 -34.13
C SER A 136 18.33 -19.06 -33.96
N SER A 137 18.01 -19.73 -35.07
CA SER A 137 17.95 -21.19 -35.14
C SER A 137 19.32 -21.85 -35.36
N THR A 138 20.35 -21.05 -35.65
CA THR A 138 21.73 -21.50 -35.83
C THR A 138 22.63 -21.02 -34.69
N PRO A 139 23.69 -21.78 -34.36
CA PRO A 139 24.59 -21.43 -33.26
C PRO A 139 25.13 -20.01 -33.37
N LEU A 140 24.97 -19.24 -32.29
CA LEU A 140 25.53 -17.89 -32.19
C LEU A 140 27.01 -17.95 -31.77
N PRO A 141 27.83 -16.98 -32.22
CA PRO A 141 29.20 -16.87 -31.72
C PRO A 141 29.21 -16.65 -30.20
N PRO A 142 30.28 -17.06 -29.50
CA PRO A 142 30.39 -16.87 -28.06
C PRO A 142 30.27 -15.39 -27.69
N PRO A 143 29.69 -15.07 -26.52
CA PRO A 143 29.48 -13.69 -26.12
C PRO A 143 30.84 -12.99 -25.92
N VAL A 144 30.99 -11.83 -26.56
CA VAL A 144 32.13 -10.93 -26.37
C VAL A 144 31.61 -9.67 -25.70
N ALA A 145 32.09 -9.36 -24.50
CA ALA A 145 31.69 -8.19 -23.76
C ALA A 145 31.92 -6.90 -24.58
N THR A 146 30.88 -6.08 -24.69
CA THR A 146 30.94 -4.78 -25.37
C THR A 146 30.98 -3.60 -24.38
N GLY A 147 30.83 -3.87 -23.08
CA GLY A 147 30.89 -2.88 -22.00
C GLY A 147 30.81 -3.49 -20.59
N THR A 148 30.93 -2.65 -19.56
CA THR A 148 30.78 -3.04 -18.15
C THR A 148 29.33 -2.88 -17.68
N VAL A 149 28.78 -3.92 -17.04
CA VAL A 149 27.42 -3.88 -16.44
C VAL A 149 27.38 -2.83 -15.33
N LYS A 150 26.53 -1.81 -15.49
CA LYS A 150 26.25 -0.85 -14.42
C LYS A 150 25.33 -1.52 -13.41
N LYS A 151 25.77 -1.60 -12.15
CA LYS A 151 24.93 -2.05 -11.03
C LYS A 151 23.73 -1.11 -10.90
N THR A 152 22.54 -1.69 -10.75
CA THR A 152 21.32 -0.92 -10.50
C THR A 152 21.18 -0.59 -9.00
N PRO A 153 20.38 0.43 -8.65
CA PRO A 153 20.00 0.67 -7.26
C PRO A 153 19.32 -0.55 -6.61
N LEU A 154 18.65 -1.40 -7.41
CA LEU A 154 18.04 -2.64 -6.94
C LEU A 154 19.09 -3.66 -6.46
N ASP A 155 20.26 -3.72 -7.12
CA ASP A 155 21.35 -4.61 -6.71
C ASP A 155 21.88 -4.22 -5.31
N GLN A 156 21.87 -2.93 -4.97
CA GLN A 156 22.23 -2.47 -3.62
C GLN A 156 21.20 -2.91 -2.56
N LEU A 157 19.92 -3.03 -2.92
CA LEU A 157 18.88 -3.54 -2.02
C LEU A 157 19.00 -5.05 -1.83
N SER A 158 19.31 -5.81 -2.88
CA SER A 158 19.53 -7.26 -2.76
C SER A 158 20.81 -7.60 -2.01
N ASP A 159 21.90 -6.87 -2.26
CA ASP A 159 23.19 -7.10 -1.58
C ASP A 159 23.09 -6.79 -0.08
N ASN A 160 22.21 -5.88 0.32
CA ASN A 160 21.98 -5.49 1.72
C ASN A 160 20.73 -6.11 2.35
N ALA A 161 20.03 -7.02 1.65
CA ALA A 161 18.78 -7.62 2.12
C ALA A 161 18.94 -8.31 3.49
N ILE A 162 20.11 -8.90 3.75
CA ILE A 162 20.49 -9.52 5.04
C ILE A 162 20.42 -8.52 6.21
N TYR A 163 20.70 -7.24 5.96
CA TYR A 163 20.66 -6.20 7.00
C TYR A 163 19.31 -5.46 7.03
N ILE A 164 18.65 -5.33 5.87
CA ILE A 164 17.39 -4.58 5.75
C ILE A 164 16.22 -5.38 6.35
N LEU A 165 16.16 -6.69 6.12
CA LEU A 165 15.03 -7.52 6.57
C LEU A 165 14.91 -7.57 8.12
N PRO A 166 15.99 -7.79 8.89
CA PRO A 166 15.92 -7.75 10.36
C PRO A 166 15.56 -6.36 10.89
N ALA A 167 16.09 -5.29 10.28
CA ALA A 167 15.79 -3.92 10.67
C ALA A 167 14.31 -3.56 10.42
N ALA A 168 13.74 -3.99 9.30
CA ALA A 168 12.34 -3.79 8.98
C ALA A 168 11.42 -4.56 9.95
N LEU A 169 11.76 -5.80 10.27
CA LEU A 169 11.04 -6.60 11.26
C LEU A 169 11.12 -5.99 12.67
N ALA A 170 12.28 -5.46 13.04
CA ALA A 170 12.45 -4.75 14.31
C ALA A 170 11.59 -3.47 14.36
N MET A 171 11.58 -2.66 13.29
CA MET A 171 10.71 -1.49 13.22
C MET A 171 9.22 -1.86 13.25
N LEU A 172 8.83 -2.94 12.59
CA LEU A 172 7.44 -3.42 12.61
C LEU A 172 7.04 -3.90 14.01
N ALA A 173 7.92 -4.63 14.69
CA ALA A 173 7.71 -5.05 16.08
C ALA A 173 7.61 -3.84 17.01
N ILE A 174 8.49 -2.84 16.86
CA ILE A 174 8.44 -1.59 17.61
C ILE A 174 7.13 -0.84 17.32
N GLY A 175 6.71 -0.76 16.06
CA GLY A 175 5.45 -0.15 15.65
C GLY A 175 4.23 -0.83 16.26
N ILE A 176 4.20 -2.17 16.30
CA ILE A 176 3.13 -2.92 16.96
C ILE A 176 3.15 -2.70 18.49
N VAL A 177 4.33 -2.64 19.11
CA VAL A 177 4.46 -2.37 20.55
C VAL A 177 4.01 -0.95 20.87
N LEU A 178 4.35 0.03 20.04
CA LEU A 178 3.90 1.41 20.17
C LEU A 178 2.39 1.54 19.96
N ASP A 179 1.82 0.92 18.93
CA ASP A 179 0.37 0.89 18.68
C ASP A 179 -0.39 0.19 19.82
N ARG A 180 0.16 -0.91 20.38
CA ARG A 180 -0.42 -1.55 21.56
C ARG A 180 -0.31 -0.69 22.80
N ARG A 181 0.81 0.00 23.01
CA ARG A 181 0.96 0.94 24.12
C ARG A 181 0.02 2.13 23.97
N GLU A 182 -0.16 2.65 22.77
CA GLU A 182 -1.08 3.74 22.49
C GLU A 182 -2.54 3.28 22.66
N LYS A 183 -2.89 2.08 22.17
CA LYS A 183 -4.20 1.46 22.42
C LYS A 183 -4.43 1.15 23.90
N ALA A 184 -3.40 0.71 24.63
CA ALA A 184 -3.42 0.47 26.08
C ALA A 184 -3.61 1.78 26.87
N GLN A 185 -2.92 2.85 26.48
CA GLN A 185 -3.09 4.19 27.03
C GLN A 185 -4.49 4.75 26.70
N ARG A 186 -5.04 4.46 25.52
CA ARG A 186 -6.44 4.75 25.16
C ARG A 186 -7.46 3.83 25.87
N THR A 187 -7.03 2.73 26.48
CA THR A 187 -7.88 1.83 27.31
C THR A 187 -7.80 2.12 28.81
N GLY A 188 -7.28 3.28 29.21
CA GLY A 188 -7.66 3.89 30.49
C GLY A 188 -9.15 4.23 30.48
N THR A 189 -9.96 3.40 31.16
CA THR A 189 -11.44 3.40 31.28
C THR A 189 -12.23 2.77 30.12
N GLY A 190 -12.45 1.45 30.23
CA GLY A 190 -13.26 0.64 29.34
C GLY A 190 -14.77 0.93 29.39
N GLN A 191 -15.20 2.00 28.72
CA GLN A 191 -16.56 2.10 28.20
C GLN A 191 -16.49 2.10 26.67
N LYS A 192 -17.09 1.09 26.01
CA LYS A 192 -17.32 1.09 24.55
C LYS A 192 -18.01 2.42 24.20
N THR A 193 -17.30 3.31 23.52
CA THR A 193 -17.83 4.60 23.11
C THR A 193 -18.61 4.41 21.82
N VAL A 194 -19.90 4.66 21.86
CA VAL A 194 -20.80 4.55 20.71
C VAL A 194 -20.68 5.81 19.85
N PRO A 195 -20.36 5.70 18.55
CA PRO A 195 -20.30 6.86 17.67
C PRO A 195 -21.71 7.44 17.45
N VAL A 196 -21.84 8.76 17.54
CA VAL A 196 -23.08 9.49 17.26
C VAL A 196 -22.92 10.26 15.95
N GLN A 197 -23.94 10.21 15.10
CA GLN A 197 -23.96 10.93 13.83
C GLN A 197 -24.02 12.45 14.06
N THR A 198 -23.28 13.21 13.24
CA THR A 198 -23.20 14.67 13.30
C THR A 198 -24.57 15.36 13.25
N ALA A 199 -25.49 14.85 12.42
CA ALA A 199 -26.86 15.37 12.29
C ALA A 199 -27.73 15.20 13.55
N GLN A 200 -27.39 14.24 14.43
CA GLN A 200 -28.07 14.06 15.71
C GLN A 200 -27.46 14.98 16.77
N LEU A 201 -26.14 15.17 16.75
CA LEU A 201 -25.41 16.07 17.64
C LEU A 201 -25.77 17.54 17.44
N SER A 202 -25.89 18.00 16.19
CA SER A 202 -26.21 19.40 15.87
C SER A 202 -27.62 19.84 16.32
N ARG A 203 -28.52 18.89 16.62
CA ARG A 203 -29.85 19.19 17.18
C ARG A 203 -29.78 19.66 18.63
N PHE A 204 -28.77 19.23 19.37
CA PHE A 204 -28.68 19.52 20.80
C PHE A 204 -27.42 20.23 21.24
N VAL A 205 -26.37 20.23 20.43
CA VAL A 205 -25.17 21.05 20.65
C VAL A 205 -25.11 22.16 19.60
N ARG A 206 -24.97 23.40 20.06
CA ARG A 206 -24.77 24.57 19.19
C ARG A 206 -23.55 25.35 19.62
N CYS A 207 -22.69 25.66 18.67
CA CYS A 207 -21.53 26.52 18.87
C CYS A 207 -21.77 27.85 18.17
N VAL A 208 -21.73 28.95 18.92
CA VAL A 208 -21.99 30.30 18.40
C VAL A 208 -20.77 31.17 18.67
N PRO A 209 -19.98 31.52 17.64
CA PRO A 209 -18.88 32.47 17.80
C PRO A 209 -19.43 33.89 17.93
N SER A 210 -18.86 34.69 18.83
CA SER A 210 -19.09 36.14 18.85
C SER A 210 -18.35 36.82 17.70
N GLN A 211 -18.75 38.04 17.33
CA GLN A 211 -17.91 38.87 16.46
C GLN A 211 -16.64 39.28 17.23
N MET A 212 -15.49 39.24 16.57
CA MET A 212 -14.18 39.49 17.21
C MET A 212 -13.29 40.34 16.31
N ARG A 213 -12.33 41.05 16.93
CA ARG A 213 -11.27 41.77 16.23
C ARG A 213 -9.92 41.14 16.52
N ALA A 214 -8.99 41.23 15.57
CA ALA A 214 -7.62 40.76 15.77
C ALA A 214 -6.99 41.39 17.03
N GLY A 215 -6.31 40.57 17.84
CA GLY A 215 -5.66 40.99 19.08
C GLY A 215 -6.59 41.17 20.30
N THR A 216 -7.91 41.11 20.12
CA THR A 216 -8.89 41.26 21.23
C THR A 216 -9.42 39.91 21.71
N SER A 217 -9.74 39.81 23.00
CA SER A 217 -10.39 38.59 23.52
C SER A 217 -11.80 38.48 22.98
N GLY A 218 -12.14 37.32 22.44
CA GLY A 218 -13.50 36.97 22.06
C GLY A 218 -13.93 35.62 22.63
N THR A 219 -15.17 35.24 22.31
CA THR A 219 -15.84 34.09 22.92
C THR A 219 -16.55 33.21 21.90
N ILE A 220 -16.47 31.90 22.07
CA ILE A 220 -17.34 30.94 21.38
C ILE A 220 -18.22 30.28 22.43
N ASP A 221 -19.51 30.55 22.37
CA ASP A 221 -20.49 29.99 23.27
C ASP A 221 -20.94 28.62 22.77
N VAL A 222 -20.77 27.60 23.62
CA VAL A 222 -21.20 26.23 23.37
C VAL A 222 -22.40 25.94 24.26
N TRP A 223 -23.52 25.67 23.61
CA TRP A 223 -24.80 25.36 24.24
C TRP A 223 -25.10 23.88 24.07
N ILE A 224 -25.53 23.22 25.15
CA ILE A 224 -25.96 21.82 25.13
C ILE A 224 -27.35 21.77 25.77
N LYS A 225 -28.34 21.30 25.02
CA LYS A 225 -29.71 21.10 25.51
C LYS A 225 -30.02 19.62 25.65
N ASN A 226 -30.43 19.17 26.84
CA ASN A 226 -30.87 17.79 27.00
C ASN A 226 -32.36 17.67 26.65
N PHE A 227 -32.66 16.99 25.53
CA PHE A 227 -34.04 16.69 25.11
C PHE A 227 -34.54 15.32 25.61
N SER A 228 -33.69 14.56 26.30
CA SER A 228 -34.01 13.25 26.81
C SER A 228 -34.65 13.31 28.20
N GLN A 229 -35.34 12.24 28.58
CA GLN A 229 -35.89 12.04 29.93
C GLN A 229 -34.83 11.54 30.93
N GLN A 230 -33.60 11.25 30.48
CA GLN A 230 -32.47 10.89 31.36
C GLN A 230 -31.33 11.91 31.25
N PRO A 231 -30.54 12.13 32.31
CA PRO A 231 -29.45 13.10 32.31
C PRO A 231 -28.31 12.68 31.40
N TYR A 232 -27.64 13.66 30.79
CA TYR A 232 -26.33 13.44 30.16
C TYR A 232 -25.24 13.63 31.20
N GLN A 233 -24.43 12.60 31.42
CA GLN A 233 -23.37 12.63 32.42
C GLN A 233 -22.00 12.87 31.78
N SER A 234 -21.08 13.48 32.54
CA SER A 234 -19.68 13.69 32.12
C SER A 234 -19.55 14.33 30.73
N VAL A 235 -20.42 15.29 30.43
CA VAL A 235 -20.47 15.96 29.13
C VAL A 235 -19.22 16.83 28.95
N VAL A 236 -18.54 16.61 27.83
CA VAL A 236 -17.29 17.29 27.48
C VAL A 236 -17.33 17.66 26.00
N VAL A 237 -16.89 18.88 25.69
CA VAL A 237 -16.71 19.36 24.31
C VAL A 237 -15.26 19.77 24.12
N THR A 238 -14.63 19.30 23.04
CA THR A 238 -13.23 19.60 22.70
C THR A 238 -13.18 20.12 21.27
N GLY A 239 -12.36 21.13 21.00
CA GLY A 239 -12.17 21.66 19.64
C GLY A 239 -10.70 21.83 19.30
N THR A 240 -10.37 21.65 18.01
CA THR A 240 -9.04 21.89 17.45
C THR A 240 -9.03 23.27 16.80
N PHE A 241 -8.27 24.20 17.38
CA PHE A 241 -8.18 25.60 16.93
C PHE A 241 -6.98 25.80 16.01
N HIS A 242 -7.15 26.64 14.98
CA HIS A 242 -6.07 27.07 14.10
C HIS A 242 -4.93 27.76 14.88
N GLU A 243 -3.70 27.68 14.40
CA GLU A 243 -2.50 28.26 15.03
C GLU A 243 -2.60 29.77 15.33
N TYR A 244 -3.38 30.52 14.54
CA TYR A 244 -3.60 31.95 14.72
C TYR A 244 -4.62 32.26 15.83
N ILE A 245 -5.23 31.25 16.47
CA ILE A 245 -6.18 31.42 17.57
C ILE A 245 -5.58 30.86 18.86
N ARG A 246 -5.29 31.76 19.79
CA ARG A 246 -4.84 31.35 21.14
C ARG A 246 -6.06 31.03 22.00
N VAL A 247 -6.11 29.81 22.52
CA VAL A 247 -7.17 29.33 23.43
C VAL A 247 -6.54 28.76 24.68
N LYS A 248 -6.96 29.25 25.86
CA LYS A 248 -6.43 28.78 27.15
C LYS A 248 -6.86 27.35 27.46
N ASN A 249 -8.13 27.03 27.23
CA ASN A 249 -8.72 25.72 27.51
C ASN A 249 -9.45 25.20 26.28
N LYS A 250 -8.87 24.25 25.54
CA LYS A 250 -9.52 23.64 24.37
C LYS A 250 -10.66 22.67 24.73
N LYS A 251 -10.78 22.31 26.01
CA LYS A 251 -11.75 21.35 26.55
C LYS A 251 -12.73 22.05 27.50
N LEU A 252 -14.01 22.04 27.16
CA LEU A 252 -15.12 22.50 28.02
C LEU A 252 -15.72 21.30 28.74
N LYS A 253 -15.85 21.41 30.06
CA LYS A 253 -16.50 20.40 30.91
C LYS A 253 -17.86 20.96 31.34
N PHE A 254 -18.92 20.28 30.94
CA PHE A 254 -20.29 20.62 31.31
C PHE A 254 -20.81 19.80 32.50
N GLY A 255 -20.14 18.70 32.85
CA GLY A 255 -20.54 17.86 33.98
C GLY A 255 -21.82 17.08 33.65
N THR A 256 -22.81 17.17 34.52
CA THR A 256 -24.12 16.55 34.33
C THR A 256 -25.11 17.60 33.79
N VAL A 257 -25.84 17.26 32.73
CA VAL A 257 -26.91 18.08 32.16
C VAL A 257 -28.24 17.37 32.36
N GLU A 258 -29.08 17.93 33.22
CA GLU A 258 -30.37 17.35 33.61
C GLU A 258 -31.39 17.35 32.46
N PRO A 259 -32.40 16.46 32.48
CA PRO A 259 -33.50 16.47 31.52
C PRO A 259 -34.12 17.87 31.34
N GLY A 260 -34.26 18.33 30.10
CA GLY A 260 -34.81 19.65 29.78
C GLY A 260 -33.88 20.84 30.04
N GLN A 261 -32.73 20.64 30.68
CA GLN A 261 -31.78 21.70 30.98
C GLN A 261 -30.99 22.14 29.73
N VAL A 262 -30.69 23.43 29.67
CA VAL A 262 -29.74 24.01 28.72
C VAL A 262 -28.50 24.43 29.49
N ALA A 263 -27.36 23.80 29.21
CA ALA A 263 -26.08 24.15 29.79
C ALA A 263 -25.26 24.98 28.79
N LYS A 264 -24.54 25.99 29.30
CA LYS A 264 -23.69 26.89 28.53
C LYS A 264 -22.27 26.88 29.08
N GLN A 265 -21.29 26.73 28.20
CA GLN A 265 -19.88 26.99 28.50
C GLN A 265 -19.25 27.77 27.34
N THR A 266 -18.18 28.48 27.62
CA THR A 266 -17.61 29.42 26.66
C THR A 266 -16.11 29.19 26.50
N TRP A 267 -15.65 29.04 25.26
CA TRP A 267 -14.23 29.14 24.94
C TRP A 267 -13.82 30.61 24.87
N LYS A 268 -12.86 31.01 25.70
CA LYS A 268 -12.19 32.31 25.58
C LYS A 268 -11.03 32.18 24.61
N ILE A 269 -11.07 32.96 23.54
CA ILE A 269 -10.11 32.90 22.44
C ILE A 269 -9.51 34.27 22.14
N VAL A 270 -8.28 34.31 21.64
CA VAL A 270 -7.61 35.53 21.19
C VAL A 270 -7.02 35.26 19.80
N PRO A 271 -7.63 35.79 18.72
CA PRO A 271 -7.08 35.68 17.37
C PRO A 271 -5.90 36.64 17.19
N ALA A 272 -4.83 36.19 16.54
CA ALA A 272 -3.62 36.97 16.29
C ALA A 272 -3.70 37.82 15.02
N SER A 273 -4.51 37.41 14.05
CA SER A 273 -4.65 38.05 12.73
C SER A 273 -6.12 38.12 12.29
N PRO A 274 -6.49 39.09 11.43
CA PRO A 274 -7.81 39.17 10.84
C PRO A 274 -7.99 38.10 9.77
N GLY A 275 -9.20 37.56 9.64
CA GLY A 275 -9.49 36.49 8.69
C GLY A 275 -10.64 35.57 9.10
N ARG A 276 -10.85 34.52 8.29
CA ARG A 276 -11.79 33.44 8.58
C ARG A 276 -11.02 32.20 9.01
N TYR A 277 -11.27 31.75 10.23
CA TYR A 277 -10.58 30.60 10.80
C TYR A 277 -11.57 29.53 11.23
N PRO A 278 -11.37 28.27 10.84
CA PRO A 278 -12.21 27.17 11.31
C PRO A 278 -11.76 26.68 12.68
N VAL A 279 -12.73 26.31 13.52
CA VAL A 279 -12.54 25.37 14.63
C VAL A 279 -12.85 23.99 14.10
N ASN A 280 -11.80 23.20 13.90
CA ASN A 280 -11.89 21.86 13.36
C ASN A 280 -12.18 20.84 14.46
N GLU A 281 -12.69 19.67 14.06
CA GLU A 281 -12.82 18.48 14.92
C GLU A 281 -13.55 18.74 16.25
N VAL A 282 -14.61 19.56 16.22
CA VAL A 282 -15.40 19.86 17.42
C VAL A 282 -16.08 18.58 17.89
N THR A 283 -15.49 17.93 18.89
CA THR A 283 -15.90 16.62 19.37
C THR A 283 -16.66 16.75 20.68
N VAL A 284 -17.83 16.13 20.73
CA VAL A 284 -18.67 16.06 21.93
C VAL A 284 -18.62 14.63 22.46
N ALA A 285 -18.39 14.47 23.76
CA ALA A 285 -18.45 13.17 24.43
C ALA A 285 -19.31 13.28 25.69
N PHE A 286 -20.19 12.31 25.91
CA PHE A 286 -21.09 12.25 27.07
C PHE A 286 -21.46 10.81 27.40
N THR A 287 -21.96 10.57 28.60
CA THR A 287 -22.46 9.26 29.04
C THR A 287 -23.98 9.33 29.19
N PHE A 288 -24.68 8.36 28.61
CA PHE A 288 -26.15 8.25 28.62
C PHE A 288 -26.54 6.77 28.76
N GLY A 289 -27.48 6.45 29.68
CA GLY A 289 -27.91 5.06 29.90
C GLY A 289 -26.76 4.08 30.20
N GLY A 290 -25.72 4.52 30.93
CA GLY A 290 -24.54 3.72 31.25
C GLY A 290 -23.55 3.48 30.10
N LYS A 291 -23.81 4.02 28.90
CA LYS A 291 -22.93 3.94 27.74
C LYS A 291 -22.32 5.31 27.44
N ARG A 292 -21.07 5.31 27.00
CA ARG A 292 -20.39 6.52 26.54
C ARG A 292 -20.71 6.73 25.06
N TYR A 293 -21.02 7.96 24.69
CA TYR A 293 -21.29 8.40 23.33
C TYR A 293 -20.30 9.48 22.94
N ALA A 294 -19.84 9.46 21.69
CA ALA A 294 -19.02 10.53 21.15
C ALA A 294 -19.29 10.77 19.67
N GLY A 295 -19.13 12.00 19.21
CA GLY A 295 -19.14 12.32 17.79
C GLY A 295 -18.64 13.73 17.52
N ALA A 296 -18.41 14.00 16.24
CA ALA A 296 -17.89 15.28 15.76
C ALA A 296 -19.00 16.15 15.15
N LEU A 297 -18.94 17.44 15.42
CA LEU A 297 -19.73 18.49 14.78
C LEU A 297 -19.00 19.02 13.55
N ASP A 298 -19.76 19.64 12.64
CA ASP A 298 -19.21 20.37 11.50
C ASP A 298 -18.30 21.53 11.97
N PRO A 299 -17.30 21.92 11.17
CA PRO A 299 -16.41 23.02 11.51
C PRO A 299 -17.15 24.31 11.81
N VAL A 300 -16.75 24.99 12.90
CA VAL A 300 -17.32 26.28 13.30
C VAL A 300 -16.43 27.40 12.78
N TRP A 301 -16.96 28.27 11.94
CA TRP A 301 -16.21 29.37 11.34
C TRP A 301 -16.23 30.60 12.24
N ILE A 302 -15.04 31.12 12.55
CA ILE A 302 -14.86 32.36 13.28
C ILE A 302 -14.51 33.46 12.29
N GLN A 303 -15.28 34.54 12.31
CA GLN A 303 -14.98 35.76 11.56
C GLN A 303 -14.24 36.73 12.46
N VAL A 304 -13.00 37.06 12.10
CA VAL A 304 -12.18 38.06 12.78
C VAL A 304 -12.05 39.28 11.87
N ALA A 305 -12.52 40.43 12.36
CA ALA A 305 -12.38 41.74 11.72
C ALA A 305 -11.02 42.37 12.01
#